data_AF-A0A9W3SXR5-F1
#
_entry.id   AF-A0A9W3SXR5-F1
#
_cell.length_a   1.000
_cell.length_b   1.000
_cell.length_c   1.000
_cell.angle_alpha   90.00
_cell.angle_beta   90.00
_cell.angle_gamma   90.00
#
_symmetry.space_group_name_H-M   'P 1'
#
loop_
_entity.id
_entity.type
_entity.pdbx_description
1 polymer ?
#
loop_
_entity_poly.entity_id
_entity_poly.type
_entity_poly.pdbx_seq_one_letter_code
_entity_poly.pdbx_strand_id
1 'polypeptide(L)'
;MSEKFNEQFDGLLEKYTELLLGESSEERKEQVQKWALYSYIAKTMPALVKHWNETYPDAKEEMVQLITDIKRLNEEKRNEQ
;
A
#
# COMPACT_ATOMS: atom_id res chain seq x y z
N MET A 1 -8.11 14.50 -15.64
CA MET A 1 -8.71 13.17 -15.82
C MET A 1 -10.22 13.30 -15.70
N SER A 2 -11.00 12.43 -16.34
CA SER A 2 -12.46 12.47 -16.18
C SER A 2 -12.87 11.87 -14.84
N GLU A 3 -14.03 12.29 -14.32
CA GLU A 3 -14.62 11.70 -13.11
C GLU A 3 -14.80 10.19 -13.26
N LYS A 4 -15.32 9.76 -14.42
CA LYS A 4 -15.43 8.35 -14.80
C LYS A 4 -14.10 7.58 -14.67
N PHE A 5 -12.97 8.19 -15.05
CA PHE A 5 -11.68 7.54 -14.92
C PHE A 5 -11.31 7.34 -13.44
N ASN A 6 -11.53 8.36 -12.61
CA ASN A 6 -11.21 8.28 -11.18
C ASN A 6 -12.02 7.19 -10.48
N GLU A 7 -13.32 7.10 -10.78
CA GLU A 7 -14.20 6.03 -10.28
C GLU A 7 -13.73 4.64 -10.71
N GLN A 8 -13.37 4.48 -11.99
CA GLN A 8 -12.88 3.20 -12.51
C GLN A 8 -11.53 2.81 -11.88
N PHE A 9 -10.67 3.78 -11.61
CA PHE A 9 -9.39 3.53 -10.95
C PHE A 9 -9.56 3.21 -9.46
N ASP A 10 -10.49 3.87 -8.77
CA ASP A 10 -10.83 3.51 -7.39
C ASP A 10 -11.36 2.07 -7.30
N GLY A 11 -12.23 1.66 -8.23
CA GLY A 11 -12.70 0.27 -8.30
C GLY A 11 -11.58 -0.75 -8.55
N LEU A 12 -10.52 -0.38 -9.28
CA LEU A 12 -9.32 -1.22 -9.42
C LEU A 12 -8.58 -1.35 -8.08
N LEU A 13 -8.39 -0.24 -7.37
CA LEU A 13 -7.71 -0.23 -6.07
C LEU A 13 -8.52 -1.01 -5.02
N GLU A 14 -9.84 -0.85 -5.01
CA GLU A 14 -10.77 -1.59 -4.16
C GLU A 14 -10.61 -3.10 -4.39
N LYS A 15 -10.73 -3.56 -5.64
CA LYS A 15 -10.64 -4.99 -5.93
C LYS A 15 -9.25 -5.56 -5.65
N TYR A 16 -8.20 -4.78 -5.92
CA TYR A 16 -6.83 -5.17 -5.59
C TYR A 16 -6.65 -5.35 -4.07
N THR A 17 -7.20 -4.43 -3.28
CA THR A 17 -7.16 -4.47 -1.80
C THR A 17 -7.91 -5.69 -1.27
N GLU A 18 -9.13 -5.94 -1.76
CA GLU A 18 -9.92 -7.13 -1.41
C GLU A 18 -9.18 -8.42 -1.72
N LEU A 19 -8.60 -8.53 -2.93
CA LEU A 19 -7.84 -9.72 -3.33
C LEU A 19 -6.54 -9.90 -2.55
N LEU A 20 -5.96 -8.82 -2.02
CA LEU A 20 -4.71 -8.86 -1.27
C LEU A 20 -4.95 -9.16 0.21
N LEU A 21 -5.97 -8.56 0.84
CA LEU A 21 -6.16 -8.54 2.29
C LEU A 21 -7.44 -9.25 2.76
N GLY A 22 -8.36 -9.59 1.85
CA GLY A 22 -9.67 -10.17 2.19
C GLY A 22 -10.77 -9.13 2.48
N GLU A 23 -10.40 -7.85 2.62
CA GLU A 23 -11.32 -6.72 2.84
C GLU A 23 -10.85 -5.47 2.07
N SER A 24 -11.74 -4.50 1.86
CA SER A 24 -11.48 -3.30 1.03
C SER A 24 -12.03 -2.01 1.64
N SER A 25 -11.99 -1.86 2.97
CA SER A 25 -12.36 -0.59 3.62
C SER A 25 -11.52 0.58 3.10
N GLU A 26 -12.03 1.81 3.22
CA GLU A 26 -11.31 3.02 2.79
C GLU A 26 -9.92 3.12 3.41
N GLU A 27 -9.79 2.77 4.70
CA GLU A 27 -8.51 2.71 5.40
C GLU A 27 -7.55 1.70 4.75
N ARG A 28 -8.05 0.51 4.37
CA ARG A 28 -7.24 -0.53 3.72
C ARG A 28 -6.81 -0.12 2.32
N LYS A 29 -7.68 0.54 1.55
CA LYS A 29 -7.32 1.10 0.24
C LYS A 29 -6.19 2.12 0.37
N GLU A 30 -6.28 3.03 1.34
CA GLU A 30 -5.24 4.03 1.59
C GLU A 30 -3.91 3.39 2.00
N GLN A 31 -3.96 2.40 2.90
CA GLN A 31 -2.81 1.60 3.33
C GLN A 31 -2.10 0.90 2.17
N VAL A 32 -2.87 0.20 1.33
CA VAL A 32 -2.33 -0.48 0.14
C VAL A 32 -1.77 0.51 -0.87
N GLN A 33 -2.41 1.66 -1.08
CA GLN A 33 -1.91 2.71 -1.97
C GLN A 33 -0.57 3.28 -1.49
N LYS A 34 -0.45 3.62 -0.20
CA LYS A 34 0.82 4.09 0.40
C LYS A 34 1.92 3.05 0.25
N TRP A 35 1.62 1.80 0.57
CA TRP A 35 2.55 0.69 0.42
C TRP A 35 3.01 0.48 -1.03
N ALA A 36 2.08 0.43 -1.97
CA ALA A 36 2.39 0.22 -3.38
C ALA A 36 3.26 1.35 -3.94
N LEU A 37 2.91 2.60 -3.62
CA LEU A 37 3.67 3.78 -4.05
C LEU A 37 5.07 3.81 -3.41
N TYR A 38 5.16 3.62 -2.08
CA TYR A 38 6.44 3.59 -1.38
C TYR A 38 7.34 2.47 -1.93
N SER A 39 6.79 1.28 -2.15
CA SER A 39 7.52 0.12 -2.69
C SER A 39 8.01 0.38 -4.11
N TYR A 40 7.19 1.03 -4.95
CA TYR A 40 7.58 1.42 -6.30
C TYR A 40 8.72 2.45 -6.26
N ILE A 41 8.61 3.51 -5.47
CA ILE A 41 9.65 4.55 -5.35
C ILE A 41 10.95 3.94 -4.78
N ALA A 42 10.86 3.04 -3.80
CA ALA A 42 12.04 2.36 -3.26
C ALA A 42 12.76 1.53 -4.33
N LYS A 43 12.02 0.91 -5.25
CA LYS A 43 12.57 0.15 -6.38
C LYS A 43 13.14 1.05 -7.47
N THR A 44 12.48 2.14 -7.83
CA THR A 44 12.87 2.98 -8.97
C THR A 44 13.81 4.12 -8.61
N MET A 45 13.75 4.61 -7.36
CA MET A 45 14.52 5.74 -6.84
C MET A 45 15.00 5.48 -5.40
N PRO A 46 15.89 4.49 -5.18
CA PRO A 46 16.34 4.11 -3.84
C PRO A 46 17.04 5.26 -3.08
N ALA A 47 17.74 6.15 -3.78
CA ALA A 47 18.38 7.32 -3.16
C ALA A 47 17.35 8.30 -2.56
N LEU A 48 16.19 8.46 -3.20
CA LEU A 48 15.12 9.32 -2.70
C LEU A 48 14.49 8.72 -1.43
N VAL A 49 14.17 7.43 -1.45
CA VAL A 49 13.63 6.74 -0.26
C VAL A 49 14.63 6.75 0.88
N LYS A 50 15.93 6.57 0.59
CA LYS A 50 16.98 6.66 1.61
C LYS A 50 17.00 8.05 2.26
N HIS A 51 17.02 9.11 1.46
CA HIS A 51 17.00 10.48 1.96
C HIS A 51 15.74 10.78 2.80
N TRP A 52 14.56 10.36 2.31
CA TRP A 52 13.30 10.52 3.04
C TRP A 52 13.32 9.76 4.38
N ASN A 53 13.81 8.52 4.39
CA ASN A 53 13.96 7.69 5.59
C ASN A 53 14.92 8.29 6.64
N GLU A 54 15.99 8.95 6.19
CA GLU A 54 16.93 9.65 7.08
C GLU A 54 16.33 10.97 7.61
N THR A 55 15.49 11.63 6.80
CA THR A 55 14.83 12.89 7.17
C THR A 55 13.66 12.68 8.14
N TYR A 56 12.93 11.57 7.99
CA TYR A 56 11.72 11.26 8.75
C TYR A 56 11.79 9.84 9.34
N PRO A 57 12.60 9.61 10.39
CA PRO A 57 12.78 8.28 10.98
C PRO A 57 11.48 7.69 11.54
N ASP A 58 10.62 8.50 12.18
CA ASP A 58 9.34 8.04 12.73
C ASP A 58 8.39 7.58 11.62
N ALA A 59 8.29 8.34 10.52
CA ALA A 59 7.47 7.98 9.36
C ALA A 59 7.98 6.71 8.66
N LYS A 60 9.29 6.48 8.65
CA LYS A 60 9.88 5.23 8.18
C LYS A 60 9.44 4.06 9.07
N GLU A 61 9.42 4.22 10.40
CA GLU A 61 8.94 3.18 11.31
C GLU A 61 7.47 2.85 11.07
N GLU A 62 6.62 3.86 10.91
CA GLU A 62 5.21 3.67 10.52
C GLU A 62 5.07 2.92 9.20
N MET A 63 5.88 3.24 8.18
CA MET A 63 5.85 2.49 6.92
C MET A 63 6.29 1.04 7.08
N VAL A 64 7.26 0.75 7.95
CA VAL A 64 7.68 -0.64 8.25
C VAL A 64 6.54 -1.42 8.91
N GLN A 65 5.83 -0.79 9.85
CA GLN A 65 4.65 -1.40 10.49
C GLN A 65 3.57 -1.68 9.44
N LEU A 66 3.25 -0.70 8.60
CA LEU A 66 2.28 -0.84 7.52
C LEU A 66 2.63 -1.99 6.55
N ILE A 67 3.89 -2.10 6.11
CA ILE A 67 4.36 -3.20 5.27
C ILE A 67 4.18 -4.54 5.97
N THR A 68 4.47 -4.60 7.27
CA THR A 68 4.36 -5.82 8.08
C THR A 68 2.91 -6.26 8.21
N ASP A 69 1.99 -5.33 8.45
CA ASP A 69 0.56 -5.62 8.54
C ASP A 69 -0.03 -6.12 7.22
N ILE A 70 0.34 -5.50 6.09
CA ILE A 70 -0.09 -5.96 4.76
C ILE A 70 0.39 -7.39 4.49
N LYS A 71 1.64 -7.72 4.86
CA LYS A 71 2.16 -9.09 4.71
C LYS A 71 1.38 -10.08 5.55
N ARG A 72 1.14 -9.75 6.83
CA ARG A 72 0.38 -10.60 7.76
C ARG A 72 -1.03 -10.89 7.23
N LEU A 73 -1.76 -9.85 6.84
CA LEU A 73 -3.13 -9.99 6.31
C LEU A 73 -3.17 -10.79 5.00
N ASN A 74 -2.21 -10.57 4.10
CA ASN A 74 -2.12 -11.37 2.87
C ASN A 74 -1.78 -12.84 3.15
N GLU A 75 -0.94 -13.12 4.15
CA GLU A 75 -0.67 -14.49 4.59
C GLU A 75 -1.92 -15.15 5.20
N GLU A 76 -2.65 -14.45 6.06
CA GLU A 76 -3.94 -14.89 6.62
C GLU A 76 -4.93 -15.22 5.49
N LYS A 77 -5.16 -14.29 4.56
CA LYS A 77 -6.02 -14.47 3.40
C LYS A 77 -5.58 -15.63 2.49
N ARG A 78 -4.29 -15.88 2.34
CA ARG A 78 -3.77 -17.01 1.56
C ARG A 78 -3.97 -18.35 2.25
N ASN A 79 -4.04 -18.39 3.57
CA ASN A 79 -4.25 -19.61 4.35
C ASN A 79 -5.74 -19.97 4.49
N GLU A 80 -6.64 -19.02 4.22
CA GLU A 80 -8.09 -19.24 4.15
C GLU A 80 -8.57 -19.83 2.80
N GLN A 81 -7.68 -19.94 1.81
CA GLN A 81 -7.94 -20.51 0.47
C GLN A 81 -7.39 -21.93 0.34
#